data_AF-A0AAV8UZ18-F1
#
_entry.id   AF-A0AAV8UZ18-F1
#
_cell.length_a   1.000
_cell.length_b   1.000
_cell.length_c   1.000
_cell.angle_alpha   90.00
_cell.angle_beta   90.00
_cell.angle_gamma   90.00
#
_symmetry.space_group_name_H-M   'P 1'
#
loop_
_entity.id
_entity.type
_entity.pdbx_description
1 polymer ?
#
loop_
_entity_poly.entity_id
_entity_poly.type
_entity_poly.pdbx_seq_one_letter_code
_entity_poly.pdbx_strand_id
1 'polypeptide(L)'
;MYAQEKLILALRPAVSFALEVLAVRQPLFFKLIPYSDECFLLLHFSLEWNSLVRSSGSISEAFYSLRRDCAKSAFEANSELAALPRKSIATSLLCNVMVPYLKSKFDELYERVSGGNATRLLQGLSSNVERDEQHPRARLKSALIRLYPFLSSAYDLVHLAYNLLYLFERIQYFSPLLHMQRLIVRRLSLKEMQVTMRQPGPRDLPKSKFWRFLSSVLTGFKYGLIVGVFAFKAIEYYYRVENHSSRKSNAILKPPEPIGQSQSADAGLPRSKDDCPICRKKRTNPAACVSRPMRTLIRAYLLACSGFAAKLFAFFFSN
;
A
#
# COMPACT_ATOMS: atom_id res chain seq x y z
N MET A 1 3.51 -0.97 7.95
CA MET A 1 2.51 -1.95 8.43
C MET A 1 1.30 -2.08 7.50
N TYR A 2 0.85 -0.99 6.86
CA TYR A 2 -0.30 -0.96 5.94
C TYR A 2 -0.32 -2.02 4.82
N ALA A 3 0.83 -2.36 4.22
CA ALA A 3 0.89 -3.36 3.16
C ALA A 3 0.52 -4.78 3.64
N GLN A 4 0.87 -5.14 4.87
CA GLN A 4 0.61 -6.46 5.43
C GLN A 4 -0.82 -6.59 5.98
N GLU A 5 -1.38 -5.53 6.55
CA GLU A 5 -2.80 -5.48 6.93
C GLU A 5 -3.69 -5.75 5.72
N LYS A 6 -3.30 -5.23 4.54
CA LYS A 6 -3.98 -5.54 3.28
C LYS A 6 -3.87 -7.01 2.86
N LEU A 7 -2.85 -7.74 3.28
CA LEU A 7 -2.75 -9.18 2.99
C LEU A 7 -3.77 -9.98 3.78
N ILE A 8 -3.98 -9.62 5.05
CA ILE A 8 -5.00 -10.25 5.88
C ILE A 8 -6.39 -9.94 5.33
N LEU A 9 -6.63 -8.72 4.84
CA LEU A 9 -7.87 -8.37 4.16
C LEU A 9 -8.07 -9.14 2.84
N ALA A 10 -6.99 -9.41 2.09
CA ALA A 10 -7.04 -10.21 0.87
C ALA A 10 -7.35 -11.71 1.11
N LEU A 11 -7.17 -12.19 2.34
CA LEU A 11 -7.47 -13.57 2.70
C LEU A 11 -8.98 -13.83 2.79
N ARG A 12 -9.81 -12.80 3.06
CA ARG A 12 -11.29 -12.93 3.11
C ARG A 12 -11.90 -13.48 1.80
N PRO A 13 -11.64 -12.89 0.62
CA PRO A 13 -12.13 -13.46 -0.63
C PRO A 13 -11.48 -14.80 -0.98
N ALA A 14 -10.20 -15.01 -0.59
CA ALA A 14 -9.52 -16.28 -0.84
C ALA A 14 -10.14 -17.45 -0.06
N VAL A 15 -10.52 -17.24 1.20
CA VAL A 15 -11.23 -18.24 2.02
C VAL A 15 -12.60 -18.55 1.42
N SER A 16 -13.33 -17.52 0.97
CA SER A 16 -14.62 -17.70 0.32
C SER A 16 -14.50 -18.55 -0.94
N PHE A 17 -13.55 -18.22 -1.82
CA PHE A 17 -13.27 -19.00 -3.03
C PHE A 17 -12.82 -20.43 -2.72
N ALA A 18 -11.95 -20.62 -1.72
CA ALA A 18 -11.52 -21.95 -1.32
C ALA A 18 -12.68 -22.81 -0.81
N LEU A 19 -13.61 -22.23 -0.04
CA LEU A 19 -14.82 -22.91 0.42
C LEU A 19 -15.75 -23.25 -0.74
N GLU A 20 -15.92 -22.37 -1.73
CA GLU A 20 -16.70 -22.63 -2.94
C GLU A 20 -16.12 -23.82 -3.73
N VAL A 21 -14.80 -23.84 -3.95
CA VAL A 21 -14.12 -24.94 -4.65
C VAL A 21 -14.21 -26.25 -3.86
N LEU A 22 -14.10 -26.20 -2.53
CA LEU A 22 -14.25 -27.38 -1.68
C LEU A 22 -15.69 -27.91 -1.65
N ALA A 23 -16.68 -27.02 -1.72
CA ALA A 23 -18.09 -27.38 -1.76
C ALA A 23 -18.45 -28.18 -3.02
N VAL A 24 -17.77 -27.94 -4.14
CA VAL A 24 -17.92 -28.75 -5.36
C VAL A 24 -17.47 -30.20 -5.14
N ARG A 25 -16.50 -30.43 -4.25
CA ARG A 25 -15.93 -31.77 -4.01
C ARG A 25 -16.59 -32.55 -2.87
N GLN A 26 -17.12 -31.85 -1.86
CA GLN A 26 -17.60 -32.48 -0.63
C GLN A 26 -18.87 -31.76 -0.12
N PRO A 27 -19.99 -32.48 0.07
CA PRO A 27 -21.28 -31.87 0.42
C PRO A 27 -21.31 -31.25 1.83
N LEU A 28 -20.37 -31.62 2.70
CA LEU A 28 -20.22 -31.05 4.05
C LEU A 28 -19.87 -29.55 4.01
N PHE A 29 -19.05 -29.10 3.06
CA PHE A 29 -18.63 -27.69 2.99
C PHE A 29 -19.71 -26.76 2.46
N PHE A 30 -20.77 -27.29 1.83
CA PHE A 30 -21.92 -26.48 1.40
C PHE A 30 -22.57 -25.76 2.60
N LYS A 31 -22.61 -26.41 3.77
CA LYS A 31 -23.14 -25.79 5.01
C LYS A 31 -22.27 -24.66 5.55
N LEU A 32 -20.99 -24.59 5.16
CA LEU A 32 -20.03 -23.59 5.64
C LEU A 32 -19.95 -22.35 4.75
N ILE A 33 -20.43 -22.39 3.50
CA ILE A 33 -20.49 -21.24 2.59
C ILE A 33 -21.16 -20.00 3.22
N PRO A 34 -22.35 -20.11 3.87
CA PRO A 34 -22.97 -18.93 4.49
C PRO A 34 -22.17 -18.38 5.67
N TYR A 35 -21.25 -19.17 6.24
CA TYR A 35 -20.39 -18.81 7.36
C TYR A 35 -18.94 -18.54 6.93
N SER A 36 -18.72 -18.10 5.69
CA SER A 36 -17.38 -17.86 5.14
C SER A 36 -16.61 -16.79 5.94
N ASP A 37 -17.31 -15.77 6.41
CA ASP A 37 -16.76 -14.69 7.23
C ASP A 37 -16.34 -15.17 8.62
N GLU A 38 -17.12 -16.06 9.23
CA GLU A 38 -16.80 -16.69 10.52
C GLU A 38 -15.62 -17.63 10.38
N CYS A 39 -15.54 -18.38 9.26
CA CYS A 39 -14.37 -19.21 8.95
C CYS A 39 -13.11 -18.35 8.78
N PHE A 40 -13.20 -17.23 8.08
CA PHE A 40 -12.11 -16.27 7.96
C PHE A 40 -11.71 -15.68 9.32
N LEU A 41 -12.68 -15.32 10.16
CA LEU A 41 -12.44 -14.81 11.51
C LEU A 41 -11.68 -15.83 12.37
N LEU A 42 -12.10 -17.10 12.35
CA LEU A 42 -11.45 -18.18 13.09
C LEU A 42 -10.03 -18.45 12.59
N LEU A 43 -9.81 -18.41 11.27
CA LEU A 43 -8.48 -18.56 10.68
C LEU A 43 -7.56 -17.41 11.09
N HIS A 44 -8.02 -16.17 10.95
CA HIS A 44 -7.26 -14.97 11.33
C HIS A 44 -6.94 -14.99 12.84
N PHE A 45 -7.92 -15.32 13.68
CA PHE A 45 -7.74 -15.49 15.12
C PHE A 45 -6.69 -16.54 15.46
N SER A 46 -6.74 -17.70 14.81
CA SER A 46 -5.79 -18.80 15.06
C SER A 46 -4.36 -18.42 14.70
N LEU A 47 -4.19 -17.70 13.59
CA LEU A 47 -2.87 -17.23 13.16
C LEU A 47 -2.32 -16.14 14.09
N GLU A 48 -3.14 -15.19 14.50
CA GLU A 48 -2.75 -14.12 15.42
C GLU A 48 -2.45 -14.67 16.82
N TRP A 49 -3.25 -15.60 17.31
CA TRP A 49 -2.99 -16.31 18.55
C TRP A 49 -1.62 -16.98 18.51
N ASN A 50 -1.36 -17.76 17.47
CA ASN A 50 -0.09 -18.46 17.30
C ASN A 50 1.10 -17.48 17.21
N SER A 51 0.92 -16.34 16.52
CA SER A 51 1.96 -15.30 16.42
C SER A 51 2.24 -14.62 17.76
N LEU A 52 1.19 -14.21 18.49
CA LEU A 52 1.35 -13.52 19.78
C LEU A 52 2.00 -14.43 20.83
N VAL A 53 1.64 -15.71 20.85
CA VAL A 53 2.20 -16.64 21.84
C VAL A 53 3.66 -17.02 21.53
N ARG A 54 4.05 -17.07 20.25
CA ARG A 54 5.40 -17.49 19.84
C ARG A 54 6.37 -16.33 19.66
N SER A 55 5.91 -15.24 19.05
CA SER A 55 6.71 -14.07 18.67
C SER A 55 6.42 -12.84 19.51
N SER A 56 5.44 -12.89 20.43
CA SER A 56 5.13 -11.75 21.32
C SER A 56 4.77 -10.47 20.55
N GLY A 57 4.22 -10.64 19.34
CA GLY A 57 3.80 -9.57 18.43
C GLY A 57 2.77 -10.12 17.45
N SER A 58 2.01 -9.23 16.83
CA SER A 58 1.04 -9.62 15.79
C SER A 58 1.73 -10.27 14.60
N ILE A 59 0.97 -10.88 13.69
CA ILE A 59 1.53 -11.49 12.47
C ILE A 59 2.36 -10.47 11.67
N SER A 60 1.84 -9.25 11.54
CA SER A 60 2.50 -8.17 10.81
C SER A 60 3.77 -7.70 11.51
N GLU A 61 3.76 -7.58 12.84
CA GLU A 61 4.92 -7.19 13.63
C GLU A 61 6.02 -8.27 13.59
N ALA A 62 5.64 -9.54 13.78
CA ALA A 62 6.57 -10.66 13.75
C ALA A 62 7.30 -10.78 12.41
N PHE A 63 6.65 -10.39 11.30
CA PHE A 63 7.28 -10.35 9.98
C PHE A 63 8.41 -9.31 9.90
N TYR A 64 8.19 -8.13 10.47
CA TYR A 64 9.19 -7.06 10.50
C TYR A 64 10.20 -7.19 11.66
N SER A 65 10.24 -8.36 12.33
CA SER A 65 11.06 -8.55 13.53
C SER A 65 10.78 -7.51 14.61
N LEU A 66 9.49 -7.16 14.76
CA LEU A 66 8.98 -6.28 15.81
C LEU A 66 8.28 -7.11 16.88
N ARG A 67 8.33 -6.61 18.11
CA ARG A 67 7.75 -7.24 19.31
C ARG A 67 6.98 -6.20 20.12
N ARG A 68 5.94 -6.63 20.83
CA ARG A 68 5.22 -5.81 21.81
C ARG A 68 5.82 -6.01 23.19
N ASP A 69 6.15 -4.94 23.88
CA ASP A 69 6.52 -4.98 25.29
C ASP A 69 5.58 -4.07 26.10
N CYS A 70 5.47 -4.33 27.40
CA CYS A 70 4.70 -3.45 28.28
C CYS A 70 5.43 -2.10 28.38
N ALA A 71 4.71 -0.98 28.35
CA ALA A 71 5.34 0.34 28.42
C ALA A 71 6.28 0.52 29.63
N LYS A 72 5.94 -0.12 30.75
CA LYS A 72 6.77 -0.13 31.98
C LYS A 72 8.07 -0.90 31.81
N SER A 73 8.03 -2.07 31.18
CA SER A 73 9.21 -2.92 30.97
C SER A 73 10.11 -2.42 29.84
N ALA A 74 9.57 -1.63 28.91
CA ALA A 74 10.35 -1.04 27.82
C ALA A 74 11.34 0.05 28.29
N PHE A 75 11.02 0.76 29.39
CA PHE A 75 11.90 1.78 29.97
C PHE A 75 13.11 1.16 30.69
N GLU A 76 12.94 -0.05 31.23
CA GLU A 76 14.02 -0.86 31.78
C GLU A 76 14.77 -1.57 30.65
N ALA A 77 15.70 -0.84 30.01
CA ALA A 77 16.47 -1.27 28.83
C ALA A 77 17.25 -2.60 28.96
N ASN A 78 17.25 -3.23 30.14
CA ASN A 78 17.92 -4.49 30.46
C ASN A 78 16.96 -5.67 30.73
N SER A 79 15.66 -5.51 30.46
CA SER A 79 14.70 -6.61 30.63
C SER A 79 14.98 -7.73 29.62
N GLU A 80 15.61 -8.82 30.09
CA GLU A 80 15.79 -10.05 29.33
C GLU A 80 14.43 -10.61 28.90
N LEU A 81 14.17 -10.65 27.58
CA LEU A 81 13.17 -11.46 26.89
C LEU A 81 11.88 -11.80 27.68
N ALA A 82 11.29 -10.82 28.37
CA ALA A 82 10.20 -11.04 29.31
C ALA A 82 8.92 -11.41 28.56
N ALA A 83 8.28 -12.52 28.93
CA ALA A 83 7.05 -12.98 28.30
C ALA A 83 5.91 -11.99 28.54
N LEU A 84 5.07 -11.73 27.53
CA LEU A 84 3.89 -10.87 27.72
C LEU A 84 2.91 -11.53 28.67
N PRO A 85 2.26 -10.74 29.56
CA PRO A 85 1.21 -11.28 30.40
C PRO A 85 0.04 -11.77 29.53
N ARG A 86 -0.56 -12.91 29.92
CA ARG A 86 -1.66 -13.56 29.19
C ARG A 86 -2.86 -12.63 28.95
N LYS A 87 -3.12 -11.72 29.89
CA LYS A 87 -4.18 -10.71 29.76
C LYS A 87 -3.93 -9.77 28.58
N SER A 88 -2.70 -9.25 28.44
CA SER A 88 -2.32 -8.38 27.32
C SER A 88 -2.33 -9.13 25.98
N ILE A 89 -1.95 -10.41 25.99
CA ILE A 89 -2.07 -11.27 24.80
C ILE A 89 -3.55 -11.35 24.37
N ALA A 90 -4.46 -11.70 25.29
CA ALA A 90 -5.88 -11.84 25.01
C ALA A 90 -6.53 -10.52 24.55
N THR A 91 -6.22 -9.39 25.20
CA THR A 91 -6.77 -8.08 24.79
C THR A 91 -6.23 -7.65 23.42
N SER A 92 -4.94 -7.88 23.18
CA SER A 92 -4.31 -7.50 21.92
C SER A 92 -4.82 -8.34 20.74
N LEU A 93 -5.04 -9.64 20.96
CA LEU A 93 -5.70 -10.53 20.03
C LEU A 93 -7.13 -10.08 19.72
N LEU A 94 -7.92 -9.81 20.77
CA LEU A 94 -9.31 -9.39 20.61
C LEU A 94 -9.41 -8.09 19.83
N CYS A 95 -8.61 -7.08 20.16
CA CYS A 95 -8.62 -5.81 19.44
C CYS A 95 -8.15 -5.97 17.99
N ASN A 96 -7.09 -6.73 17.73
CA ASN A 96 -6.53 -6.88 16.38
C ASN A 96 -7.45 -7.66 15.43
N VAL A 97 -8.31 -8.55 15.97
CA VAL A 97 -9.21 -9.38 15.17
C VAL A 97 -10.64 -8.81 15.13
N MET A 98 -11.18 -8.40 16.29
CA MET A 98 -12.58 -7.96 16.38
C MET A 98 -12.80 -6.56 15.83
N VAL A 99 -11.87 -5.62 16.03
CA VAL A 99 -12.02 -4.25 15.50
C VAL A 99 -12.15 -4.24 13.97
N PRO A 100 -11.25 -4.88 13.18
CA PRO A 100 -11.41 -4.90 11.73
C PRO A 100 -12.61 -5.73 11.29
N TYR A 101 -12.97 -6.80 11.99
CA TYR A 101 -14.19 -7.58 11.69
C TYR A 101 -15.45 -6.73 11.87
N LEU A 102 -15.61 -6.07 13.01
CA LEU A 102 -16.73 -5.19 13.30
C LEU A 102 -16.79 -4.05 12.30
N LYS A 103 -15.66 -3.38 12.01
CA LYS A 103 -15.58 -2.33 10.99
C LYS A 103 -16.08 -2.86 9.63
N SER A 104 -15.61 -4.02 9.20
CA SER A 104 -16.02 -4.62 7.92
C SER A 104 -17.51 -4.97 7.87
N LYS A 105 -18.10 -5.42 8.98
CA LYS A 105 -19.55 -5.70 9.06
C LYS A 105 -20.37 -4.40 9.07
N PHE A 106 -19.89 -3.36 9.73
CA PHE A 106 -20.54 -2.05 9.67
C PHE A 106 -20.46 -1.45 8.27
N ASP A 107 -19.31 -1.57 7.58
CA ASP A 107 -19.15 -1.14 6.19
C ASP A 107 -20.14 -1.89 5.27
N GLU A 108 -20.26 -3.22 5.42
CA GLU A 108 -21.18 -4.03 4.62
C GLU A 108 -22.65 -3.69 4.88
N LEU A 109 -23.03 -3.52 6.16
CA LEU A 109 -24.38 -3.09 6.54
C LEU A 109 -24.69 -1.71 5.99
N TYR A 110 -23.73 -0.79 6.05
CA TYR A 110 -23.88 0.54 5.51
C TYR A 110 -24.08 0.52 4.00
N GLU A 111 -23.27 -0.23 3.24
CA GLU A 111 -23.43 -0.37 1.80
C GLU A 111 -24.78 -0.99 1.43
N ARG A 112 -25.19 -2.06 2.12
CA ARG A 112 -26.49 -2.73 1.90
C ARG A 112 -27.67 -1.80 2.13
N VAL A 113 -27.62 -0.99 3.19
CA VAL A 113 -28.73 -0.12 3.58
C VAL A 113 -28.70 1.21 2.81
N SER A 114 -27.52 1.69 2.45
CA SER A 114 -27.35 2.93 1.68
C SER A 114 -27.63 2.75 0.18
N GLY A 115 -27.76 1.51 -0.31
CA GLY A 115 -27.94 1.22 -1.73
C GLY A 115 -26.72 1.59 -2.58
N GLY A 116 -25.54 1.68 -1.96
CA GLY A 116 -24.32 2.18 -2.59
C GLY A 116 -24.33 3.68 -2.94
N ASN A 117 -23.20 4.17 -3.46
CA ASN A 117 -23.01 5.58 -3.84
C ASN A 117 -23.95 6.03 -4.97
N ALA A 118 -24.32 5.11 -5.88
CA ALA A 118 -25.18 5.40 -7.02
C ALA A 118 -26.61 5.78 -6.59
N THR A 119 -27.18 5.06 -5.62
CA THR A 119 -28.54 5.33 -5.14
C THR A 119 -28.61 6.64 -4.36
N ARG A 120 -27.55 7.05 -3.64
CA ARG A 120 -27.49 8.37 -3.00
C ARG A 120 -27.39 9.54 -3.98
N LEU A 121 -26.61 9.38 -5.06
CA LEU A 121 -26.54 10.39 -6.11
C LEU A 121 -27.89 10.53 -6.82
N LEU A 122 -28.58 9.42 -7.07
CA LEU A 122 -29.92 9.41 -7.65
C LEU A 122 -30.99 9.92 -6.67
N GLN A 123 -30.87 9.65 -5.35
CA GLN A 123 -31.80 10.14 -4.33
C GLN A 123 -31.71 11.67 -4.13
N GLY A 124 -30.55 12.28 -4.41
CA GLY A 124 -30.43 13.74 -4.49
C GLY A 124 -31.18 14.37 -5.67
N LEU A 125 -31.51 13.59 -6.71
CA LEU A 125 -32.27 14.00 -7.89
C LEU A 125 -33.74 13.57 -7.83
N SER A 126 -34.04 12.41 -7.24
CA SER A 126 -35.39 11.87 -7.05
C SER A 126 -35.88 12.09 -5.62
N SER A 127 -36.35 13.30 -5.36
CA SER A 127 -36.97 13.71 -4.10
C SER A 127 -38.41 13.19 -3.92
N ASN A 128 -38.75 11.97 -4.37
CA ASN A 128 -40.11 11.43 -4.28
C ASN A 128 -40.12 9.88 -4.20
N VAL A 129 -39.54 9.31 -3.15
CA VAL A 129 -39.83 7.91 -2.79
C VAL A 129 -40.36 7.90 -1.36
N GLU A 130 -41.57 7.35 -1.26
CA GLU A 130 -42.50 7.36 -0.15
C GLU A 130 -41.85 7.06 1.21
N ARG A 131 -42.02 8.01 2.13
CA ARG A 131 -41.67 7.84 3.53
C ARG A 131 -42.75 7.02 4.22
N ASP A 132 -42.50 5.73 4.38
CA ASP A 132 -43.23 4.91 5.36
C ASP A 132 -42.73 5.28 6.78
N GLU A 133 -43.23 6.42 7.28
CA GLU A 133 -42.81 7.17 8.47
C GLU A 133 -43.62 6.79 9.73
N GLN A 134 -43.72 5.50 10.08
CA GLN A 134 -44.52 5.10 11.27
C GLN A 134 -43.79 4.35 12.39
N HIS A 135 -42.48 4.10 12.30
CA HIS A 135 -41.74 3.51 13.43
C HIS A 135 -40.52 4.34 13.88
N PRO A 136 -40.31 4.56 15.21
CA PRO A 136 -39.12 5.24 15.74
C PRO A 136 -37.81 4.52 15.36
N ARG A 137 -37.90 3.23 15.04
CA ARG A 137 -36.79 2.42 14.50
C ARG A 137 -36.32 2.90 13.11
N ALA A 138 -37.22 3.43 12.27
CA ALA A 138 -36.87 3.97 10.96
C ALA A 138 -36.07 5.28 11.08
N ARG A 139 -36.46 6.16 12.01
CA ARG A 139 -35.71 7.40 12.30
C ARG A 139 -34.33 7.13 12.87
N LEU A 140 -34.21 6.19 13.83
CA LEU A 140 -32.92 5.80 14.39
C LEU A 140 -32.01 5.18 13.32
N LYS A 141 -32.56 4.33 12.45
CA LYS A 141 -31.85 3.74 11.32
C LYS A 141 -31.33 4.80 10.35
N SER A 142 -32.17 5.77 9.95
CA SER A 142 -31.78 6.89 9.09
C SER A 142 -30.73 7.81 9.73
N ALA A 143 -30.83 8.06 11.04
CA ALA A 143 -29.83 8.82 11.77
C ALA A 143 -28.48 8.09 11.82
N LEU A 144 -28.49 6.78 12.10
CA LEU A 144 -27.27 5.95 12.15
C LEU A 144 -26.58 5.91 10.78
N ILE A 145 -27.33 5.78 9.69
CA ILE A 145 -26.79 5.83 8.32
C ILE A 145 -26.14 7.19 8.04
N ARG A 146 -26.74 8.30 8.49
CA ARG A 146 -26.15 9.64 8.31
C ARG A 146 -24.90 9.83 9.16
N LEU A 147 -24.87 9.25 10.35
CA LEU A 147 -23.77 9.38 11.31
C LEU A 147 -22.55 8.50 10.97
N TYR A 148 -22.78 7.33 10.36
CA TYR A 148 -21.72 6.38 10.00
C TYR A 148 -20.53 6.98 9.22
N PRO A 149 -20.72 7.75 8.12
CA PRO A 149 -19.58 8.33 7.39
C PRO A 149 -18.74 9.28 8.25
N PHE A 150 -19.36 10.01 9.18
CA PHE A 150 -18.63 10.83 10.14
C PHE A 150 -17.85 9.98 11.14
N LEU A 151 -18.44 8.89 11.66
CA LEU A 151 -17.74 7.95 12.53
C LEU A 151 -16.55 7.29 11.83
N SER A 152 -16.73 6.84 10.60
CA SER A 152 -15.67 6.20 9.80
C SER A 152 -14.55 7.18 9.48
N SER A 153 -14.89 8.41 9.05
CA SER A 153 -13.92 9.47 8.83
C SER A 153 -13.18 9.87 10.11
N ALA A 154 -13.88 9.98 11.24
CA ALA A 154 -13.25 10.26 12.53
C ALA A 154 -12.30 9.14 12.96
N TYR A 155 -12.69 7.87 12.78
CA TYR A 155 -11.82 6.71 13.04
C TYR A 155 -10.51 6.79 12.24
N ASP A 156 -10.60 7.06 10.94
CA ASP A 156 -9.44 7.16 10.06
C ASP A 156 -8.58 8.40 10.40
N LEU A 157 -9.22 9.54 10.74
CA LEU A 157 -8.55 10.77 11.17
C LEU A 157 -7.78 10.56 12.49
N VAL A 158 -8.38 9.87 13.46
CA VAL A 158 -7.70 9.53 14.72
C VAL A 158 -6.46 8.68 14.43
N HIS A 159 -6.56 7.66 13.57
CA HIS A 159 -5.40 6.85 13.19
C HIS A 159 -4.32 7.67 12.48
N LEU A 160 -4.70 8.56 11.57
CA LEU A 160 -3.77 9.46 10.89
C LEU A 160 -3.08 10.39 11.90
N ALA A 161 -3.83 11.00 12.82
CA ALA A 161 -3.29 11.86 13.86
C ALA A 161 -2.28 11.12 14.74
N TYR A 162 -2.58 9.88 15.15
CA TYR A 162 -1.63 9.03 15.88
C TYR A 162 -0.36 8.76 15.07
N ASN A 163 -0.48 8.40 13.79
CA ASN A 163 0.69 8.18 12.94
C ASN A 163 1.56 9.44 12.80
N LEU A 164 0.94 10.63 12.67
CA LEU A 164 1.65 11.90 12.59
C LEU A 164 2.34 12.24 13.92
N LEU A 165 1.61 12.12 15.05
CA LEU A 165 2.18 12.36 16.38
C LEU A 165 3.32 11.40 16.69
N TYR A 166 3.22 10.15 16.24
CA TYR A 166 4.28 9.15 16.36
C TYR A 166 5.50 9.53 15.51
N LEU A 167 5.28 10.03 14.28
CA LEU A 167 6.35 10.51 13.40
C LEU A 167 7.08 11.73 13.96
N PHE A 168 6.37 12.65 14.60
CA PHE A 168 6.96 13.80 15.31
C PHE A 168 7.54 13.43 16.69
N GLU A 169 7.59 12.15 17.03
CA GLU A 169 8.10 11.61 18.30
C GLU A 169 7.41 12.22 19.54
N ARG A 170 6.18 12.74 19.38
CA ARG A 170 5.37 13.29 20.49
C ARG A 170 4.74 12.19 21.33
N ILE A 171 4.40 11.06 20.69
CA ILE A 171 3.86 9.87 21.33
C ILE A 171 4.69 8.65 20.96
N GLN A 172 4.81 7.69 21.89
CA GLN A 172 5.55 6.45 21.67
C GLN A 172 4.68 5.31 21.08
N TYR A 173 3.37 5.55 20.92
CA TYR A 173 2.40 4.57 20.45
C TYR A 173 1.98 4.89 19.02
N PHE A 174 2.08 3.92 18.11
CA PHE A 174 1.70 4.14 16.71
C PHE A 174 0.18 4.02 16.46
N SER A 175 -0.54 3.24 17.27
CA SER A 175 -1.98 3.00 17.11
C SER A 175 -2.74 3.36 18.39
N PRO A 176 -3.95 3.95 18.28
CA PRO A 176 -4.79 4.25 19.44
C PRO A 176 -5.13 3.00 20.26
N LEU A 177 -5.28 1.84 19.62
CA LEU A 177 -5.59 0.57 20.31
C LEU A 177 -4.44 0.11 21.21
N LEU A 178 -3.20 0.28 20.74
CA LEU A 178 -2.01 -0.06 21.52
C LEU A 178 -1.79 0.92 22.67
N HIS A 179 -2.14 2.20 22.45
CA HIS A 179 -2.12 3.20 23.52
C HIS A 179 -3.10 2.82 24.65
N MET A 180 -4.32 2.38 24.32
CA MET A 180 -5.28 1.89 25.31
C MET A 180 -4.76 0.67 26.09
N GLN A 181 -3.98 -0.20 25.44
CA GLN A 181 -3.38 -1.39 26.04
C GLN A 181 -2.04 -1.11 26.75
N ARG A 182 -1.49 0.10 26.59
CA ARG A 182 -0.14 0.49 27.07
C ARG A 182 0.96 -0.47 26.61
N LEU A 183 0.87 -0.92 25.37
CA LEU A 183 1.86 -1.76 24.72
C LEU A 183 2.69 -0.93 23.75
N ILE A 184 4.01 -1.04 23.84
CA ILE A 184 4.96 -0.37 22.95
C ILE A 184 5.52 -1.40 21.98
N VAL A 185 5.67 -1.03 20.71
CA VAL A 185 6.30 -1.88 19.71
C VAL A 185 7.77 -1.53 19.60
N ARG A 186 8.65 -2.51 19.81
CA ARG A 186 10.11 -2.37 19.74
C ARG A 186 10.68 -3.32 18.68
N ARG A 187 11.79 -2.92 18.06
CA ARG A 187 12.56 -3.80 17.17
C ARG A 187 13.34 -4.82 17.99
N LEU A 188 13.30 -6.08 17.55
CA LEU A 188 14.04 -7.17 18.17
C LEU A 188 15.56 -6.95 17.97
N SER A 189 16.34 -7.08 19.04
CA SER A 189 17.81 -7.02 18.96
C SER A 189 18.37 -8.31 18.35
N LEU A 190 19.58 -8.26 17.75
CA LEU A 190 20.22 -9.45 17.17
C LEU A 190 20.40 -10.58 18.18
N LYS A 191 20.73 -10.25 19.43
CA LYS A 191 20.86 -11.24 20.53
C LYS A 191 19.51 -11.91 20.81
N GLU A 192 18.44 -11.14 20.90
CA GLU A 192 17.07 -11.62 21.12
C GLU A 192 16.57 -12.48 19.95
N MET A 193 16.97 -12.12 18.71
CA MET A 193 16.67 -12.89 17.52
C MET A 193 17.36 -14.26 17.54
N GLN A 194 18.63 -14.33 17.94
CA GLN A 194 19.35 -15.60 18.09
C GLN A 194 18.72 -16.50 19.15
N VAL A 195 18.29 -15.95 20.29
CA VAL A 195 17.58 -16.71 21.33
C VAL A 195 16.25 -17.25 20.80
N THR A 196 15.51 -16.44 20.04
CA THR A 196 14.24 -16.84 19.42
C THR A 196 14.43 -17.94 18.36
N MET A 197 15.52 -17.90 17.59
CA MET A 197 15.85 -18.94 16.62
C MET A 197 16.28 -20.26 17.29
N ARG A 198 17.05 -20.19 18.39
CA ARG A 198 17.48 -21.36 19.16
C ARG A 198 16.34 -22.02 19.93
N GLN A 199 15.37 -21.22 20.39
CA GLN A 199 14.18 -21.71 21.08
C GLN A 199 12.91 -21.29 20.32
N PRO A 200 12.59 -21.97 19.21
CA PRO A 200 11.38 -21.72 18.46
C PRO A 200 10.11 -22.09 19.23
N GLY A 201 10.24 -22.73 20.39
CA GLY A 201 9.13 -23.23 21.20
C GLY A 201 8.42 -22.12 21.98
N PRO A 202 7.08 -22.05 21.95
CA PRO A 202 6.34 -21.18 22.85
C PRO A 202 6.60 -21.56 24.31
N ARG A 203 6.99 -20.58 25.13
CA ARG A 203 7.43 -20.79 26.53
C ARG A 203 6.30 -21.30 27.45
N ASP A 204 5.04 -21.01 27.10
CA ASP A 204 3.87 -21.28 27.95
C ASP A 204 2.79 -22.19 27.32
N LEU A 205 3.07 -22.89 26.19
CA LEU A 205 2.07 -23.77 25.57
C LEU A 205 1.86 -25.06 26.39
N PRO A 206 0.64 -25.64 26.41
CA PRO A 206 0.38 -26.89 27.10
C PRO A 206 1.26 -28.01 26.53
N LYS A 207 1.73 -28.91 27.41
CA LYS A 207 2.66 -30.01 27.08
C LYS A 207 2.12 -31.03 26.06
N SER A 208 0.87 -30.87 25.60
CA SER A 208 0.23 -31.78 24.65
C SER A 208 0.87 -31.69 23.26
N LYS A 209 1.11 -32.86 22.66
CA LYS A 209 1.66 -33.03 21.32
C LYS A 209 0.76 -32.38 20.25
N PHE A 210 -0.56 -32.40 20.44
CA PHE A 210 -1.53 -31.83 19.50
C PHE A 210 -1.36 -30.32 19.33
N TRP A 211 -1.27 -29.56 20.43
CA TRP A 211 -1.11 -28.09 20.37
C TRP A 211 0.23 -27.67 19.77
N ARG A 212 1.30 -28.45 19.99
CA ARG A 212 2.60 -28.24 19.35
C ARG A 212 2.55 -28.51 17.84
N PHE A 213 1.85 -29.57 17.43
CA PHE A 213 1.62 -29.87 16.02
C PHE A 213 0.82 -28.76 15.35
N LEU A 214 -0.32 -28.37 15.93
CA LEU A 214 -1.18 -27.31 15.40
C LEU A 214 -0.44 -25.97 15.30
N SER A 215 0.32 -25.60 16.32
CA SER A 215 1.16 -24.39 16.31
C SER A 215 2.23 -24.44 15.20
N SER A 216 2.84 -25.60 14.98
CA SER A 216 3.79 -25.81 13.88
C SER A 216 3.12 -25.66 12.52
N VAL A 217 1.95 -26.27 12.33
CA VAL A 217 1.15 -26.16 11.09
C VAL A 217 0.75 -24.71 10.82
N LEU A 218 0.22 -24.00 11.81
CA LEU A 218 -0.15 -22.58 11.69
C LEU A 218 1.06 -21.70 11.38
N THR A 219 2.23 -22.03 11.93
CA THR A 219 3.47 -21.32 11.62
C THR A 219 3.92 -21.56 10.18
N GLY A 220 3.86 -22.82 9.71
CA GLY A 220 4.12 -23.16 8.32
C GLY A 220 3.15 -22.45 7.36
N PHE A 221 1.85 -22.45 7.70
CA PHE A 221 0.82 -21.75 6.94
C PHE A 221 1.07 -20.23 6.90
N LYS A 222 1.46 -19.61 8.03
CA LYS A 222 1.82 -18.18 8.08
C LYS A 222 2.93 -17.85 7.08
N TYR A 223 4.03 -18.60 7.08
CA TYR A 223 5.13 -18.36 6.14
C TYR A 223 4.75 -18.73 4.70
N GLY A 224 3.96 -19.79 4.51
CA GLY A 224 3.42 -20.19 3.21
C GLY A 224 2.52 -19.11 2.60
N LEU A 225 1.67 -18.46 3.38
CA LEU A 225 0.86 -17.32 2.94
C LEU A 225 1.73 -16.17 2.45
N ILE A 226 2.79 -15.83 3.20
CA ILE A 226 3.71 -14.75 2.82
C ILE A 226 4.37 -15.08 1.49
N VAL A 227 4.99 -16.27 1.37
CA VAL A 227 5.64 -16.71 0.12
C VAL A 227 4.63 -16.75 -1.03
N GLY A 228 3.42 -17.25 -0.78
CA GLY A 228 2.33 -17.31 -1.77
C GLY A 228 1.91 -15.95 -2.27
N VAL A 229 1.78 -14.96 -1.40
CA VAL A 229 1.49 -13.56 -1.79
C VAL A 229 2.60 -12.99 -2.65
N PHE A 230 3.86 -13.17 -2.26
CA PHE A 230 5.00 -12.68 -3.05
C PHE A 230 5.04 -13.34 -4.43
N ALA A 231 4.82 -14.66 -4.49
CA ALA A 231 4.73 -15.39 -5.76
C ALA A 231 3.57 -14.87 -6.62
N PHE A 232 2.38 -14.68 -6.04
CA PHE A 232 1.23 -14.13 -6.75
C PHE A 232 1.50 -12.72 -7.29
N LYS A 233 2.11 -11.84 -6.47
CA LYS A 233 2.48 -10.49 -6.90
C LYS A 233 3.56 -10.47 -7.97
N ALA A 234 4.52 -11.40 -7.91
CA ALA A 234 5.52 -11.57 -8.95
C ALA A 234 4.88 -12.00 -10.28
N ILE A 235 3.91 -12.93 -10.22
CA ILE A 235 3.14 -13.36 -11.39
C ILE A 235 2.30 -12.21 -11.95
N GLU A 236 1.58 -11.49 -11.09
CA GLU A 236 0.79 -10.31 -11.49
C GLU A 236 1.67 -9.25 -12.16
N TYR A 237 2.86 -9.00 -11.60
CA TYR A 237 3.84 -8.10 -12.19
C TYR A 237 4.30 -8.59 -13.58
N TYR A 238 4.65 -9.88 -13.69
CA TYR A 238 5.07 -10.47 -14.96
C TYR A 238 4.00 -10.31 -16.05
N TYR A 239 2.73 -10.63 -15.75
CA TYR A 239 1.62 -10.44 -16.69
C TYR A 239 1.35 -8.97 -17.02
N ARG A 240 1.53 -8.04 -16.08
CA ARG A 240 1.41 -6.60 -16.36
C ARG A 240 2.49 -6.13 -17.33
N VAL A 241 3.74 -6.56 -17.15
CA VAL A 241 4.85 -6.22 -18.05
C VAL A 241 4.55 -6.68 -19.47
N GLU A 242 4.11 -7.93 -19.64
CA GLU A 242 3.76 -8.47 -20.96
C GLU A 242 2.63 -7.69 -21.63
N ASN A 243 1.56 -7.38 -20.88
CA ASN A 243 0.43 -6.59 -21.37
C ASN A 243 0.82 -5.15 -21.75
N HIS A 244 1.78 -4.55 -21.03
CA HIS A 244 2.30 -3.21 -21.36
C HIS A 244 3.24 -3.22 -22.56
N SER A 245 4.08 -4.26 -22.74
CA SER A 245 4.91 -4.44 -23.94
C SER A 245 4.04 -4.69 -25.17
N SER A 246 3.05 -5.58 -25.08
CA SER A 246 2.09 -5.86 -26.16
C SER A 246 1.24 -4.65 -26.55
N ARG A 247 0.86 -3.78 -25.61
CA ARG A 247 0.16 -2.51 -25.93
C ARG A 247 1.05 -1.48 -26.62
N LYS A 248 2.35 -1.45 -26.31
CA LYS A 248 3.31 -0.53 -26.93
C LYS A 248 3.75 -0.99 -28.33
N SER A 249 3.89 -2.30 -28.56
CA SER A 249 4.21 -2.85 -29.87
C SER A 249 3.04 -2.73 -30.87
N ASN A 250 1.80 -2.85 -30.40
CA ASN A 250 0.60 -2.68 -31.23
C ASN A 250 0.19 -1.22 -31.46
N ALA A 251 0.76 -0.27 -30.70
CA ALA A 251 0.62 1.15 -30.98
C ALA A 251 1.64 1.57 -32.05
N ILE A 252 1.40 1.17 -33.31
CA ILE A 252 2.03 1.81 -34.45
C ILE A 252 1.50 3.25 -34.47
N LEU A 253 2.21 4.16 -33.79
CA LEU A 253 2.03 5.60 -33.98
C LEU A 253 2.33 5.86 -35.45
N LYS A 254 1.30 6.09 -36.27
CA LYS A 254 1.52 6.60 -37.63
C LYS A 254 2.38 7.87 -37.47
N PRO A 255 3.54 7.95 -38.14
CA PRO A 255 4.34 9.17 -38.12
C PRO A 255 3.41 10.34 -38.42
N PRO A 256 3.51 11.47 -37.70
CA PRO A 256 2.74 12.65 -38.03
C PRO A 256 2.94 12.94 -39.52
N GLU A 257 1.85 13.16 -40.24
CA GLU A 257 1.91 13.47 -41.67
C GLU A 257 2.95 14.58 -41.88
N PRO A 258 3.86 14.43 -42.86
CA PRO A 258 4.88 15.43 -43.12
C PRO A 258 4.16 16.76 -43.31
N ILE A 259 4.52 17.76 -42.49
CA ILE A 259 3.97 19.10 -42.56
C ILE A 259 4.04 19.53 -44.03
N GLY A 260 2.86 19.67 -44.66
CA GLY A 260 2.79 20.07 -46.06
C GLY A 260 3.61 21.34 -46.25
N GLN A 261 4.43 21.37 -47.30
CA GLN A 261 5.19 22.56 -47.65
C GLN A 261 4.22 23.74 -47.69
N SER A 262 4.44 24.74 -46.83
CA SER A 262 3.62 25.94 -46.76
C SER A 262 3.54 26.53 -48.17
N GLN A 263 2.33 26.65 -48.72
CA GLN A 263 2.03 27.34 -49.98
C GLN A 263 2.20 28.86 -49.82
N SER A 264 3.33 29.29 -49.29
CA SER A 264 3.76 30.68 -49.26
C SER A 264 5.13 30.76 -49.92
N ALA A 265 5.20 30.30 -51.17
CA ALA A 265 6.29 30.62 -52.08
C ALA A 265 6.35 32.14 -52.39
N ASP A 266 5.34 32.92 -51.99
CA ASP A 266 5.28 34.38 -52.14
C ASP A 266 5.18 35.14 -50.81
N ALA A 267 5.83 34.64 -49.75
CA ALA A 267 6.03 35.41 -48.53
C ALA A 267 7.06 36.54 -48.70
N GLY A 268 7.05 37.30 -49.81
CA GLY A 268 7.79 38.56 -49.96
C GLY A 268 9.29 38.54 -49.62
N LEU A 269 9.95 37.38 -49.61
CA LEU A 269 11.37 37.28 -49.31
C LEU A 269 12.18 37.81 -50.51
N PRO A 270 13.17 38.69 -50.28
CA PRO A 270 14.04 39.17 -51.36
C PRO A 270 14.80 38.00 -52.00
N ARG A 271 14.85 37.99 -53.34
CA ARG A 271 15.53 36.94 -54.13
C ARG A 271 17.04 36.87 -53.90
N SER A 272 17.64 37.91 -53.31
CA SER A 272 19.06 37.97 -52.98
C SER A 272 19.25 37.97 -51.45
N LYS A 273 20.25 37.21 -50.96
CA LYS A 273 20.57 37.11 -49.51
C LYS A 273 21.16 38.40 -48.93
N ASP A 274 21.55 39.33 -49.79
CA ASP A 274 22.26 40.55 -49.43
C ASP A 274 21.31 41.73 -49.18
N ASP A 275 20.03 41.57 -49.51
CA ASP A 275 19.01 42.59 -49.29
C ASP A 275 18.26 42.35 -47.97
N CYS A 276 17.94 43.44 -47.27
CA CYS A 276 17.16 43.35 -46.04
C CYS A 276 15.67 43.07 -46.36
N PRO A 277 15.04 42.04 -45.75
CA PRO A 277 13.65 41.70 -46.04
C PRO A 277 12.63 42.74 -45.54
N ILE A 278 13.02 43.66 -44.66
CA ILE A 278 12.13 44.69 -44.10
C ILE A 278 12.16 45.97 -44.94
N CYS A 279 13.36 46.45 -45.31
CA CYS A 279 13.54 47.74 -45.97
C CYS A 279 14.04 47.66 -47.43
N ARG A 280 14.31 46.45 -47.95
CA ARG A 280 14.75 46.16 -49.33
C ARG A 280 15.97 46.94 -49.83
N LYS A 281 16.81 47.44 -48.91
CA LYS A 281 18.11 48.07 -49.21
C LYS A 281 19.24 47.06 -49.05
N LYS A 282 20.33 47.25 -49.81
CA LYS A 282 21.54 46.42 -49.76
C LYS A 282 22.18 46.52 -48.37
N ARG A 283 22.44 45.36 -47.75
CA ARG A 283 23.07 45.30 -46.41
C ARG A 283 24.52 45.74 -46.51
N THR A 284 24.86 46.82 -45.81
CA THR A 284 26.23 47.33 -45.68
C THR A 284 26.96 46.78 -44.44
N ASN A 285 26.24 46.17 -43.49
CA ASN A 285 26.80 45.63 -42.26
C ASN A 285 26.72 44.08 -42.24
N PRO A 286 27.86 43.36 -42.23
CA PRO A 286 27.90 41.89 -42.22
C PRO A 286 27.42 41.26 -40.89
N ALA A 287 27.27 42.04 -39.82
CA ALA A 287 26.77 41.56 -38.52
C ALA A 287 25.24 41.36 -38.48
N ALA A 288 24.49 41.86 -39.46
CA ALA A 288 23.03 41.75 -39.53
C ALA A 288 22.53 40.45 -40.17
N CYS A 289 23.21 39.32 -39.92
CA CYS A 289 22.75 37.99 -40.33
C CYS A 289 22.07 37.25 -39.18
N VAL A 290 20.95 36.60 -39.49
CA VAL A 290 20.32 35.58 -38.65
C VAL A 290 21.29 34.40 -38.53
N SER A 291 21.81 34.20 -37.32
CA SER A 291 22.35 32.96 -36.74
C SER A 291 23.47 32.18 -37.48
N ARG A 292 24.46 32.85 -38.09
CA ARG A 292 25.74 32.20 -38.47
C ARG A 292 26.83 32.15 -37.37
N PRO A 293 27.06 33.17 -36.51
CA PRO A 293 28.15 33.10 -35.53
C PRO A 293 27.86 32.14 -34.36
N MET A 294 26.59 31.76 -34.14
CA MET A 294 26.20 30.87 -33.05
C MET A 294 26.62 29.40 -33.32
N ARG A 295 26.63 28.96 -34.58
CA ARG A 295 27.08 27.60 -34.93
C ARG A 295 28.60 27.42 -34.81
N THR A 296 29.38 28.46 -35.11
CA THR A 296 30.85 28.43 -34.93
C THR A 296 31.24 28.53 -33.46
N LEU A 297 30.54 29.34 -32.66
CA LEU A 297 30.77 29.41 -31.21
C LEU A 297 30.45 28.10 -30.49
N ILE A 298 29.37 27.40 -30.84
CA ILE A 298 29.03 26.09 -30.24
C ILE A 298 30.07 25.02 -30.64
N ARG A 299 30.58 25.04 -31.88
CA ARG A 299 31.65 24.11 -32.31
C ARG A 299 32.97 24.39 -31.60
N ALA A 300 33.32 25.66 -31.40
CA ALA A 300 34.51 26.05 -30.63
C ALA A 300 34.38 25.67 -29.15
N TYR A 301 33.19 25.84 -28.56
CA TYR A 301 32.92 25.46 -27.17
C TYR A 301 32.97 23.94 -26.95
N LEU A 302 32.45 23.15 -27.91
CA LEU A 302 32.51 21.69 -27.85
C LEU A 302 33.94 21.14 -28.04
N LEU A 303 34.77 21.78 -28.86
CA LEU A 303 36.19 21.43 -29.03
C LEU A 303 37.04 21.87 -27.82
N ALA A 304 36.70 22.97 -27.16
CA ALA A 304 37.35 23.39 -25.92
C ALA A 304 37.00 22.45 -24.74
N CYS A 305 35.74 21.97 -24.67
CA CYS A 305 35.31 21.02 -23.64
C CYS A 305 35.97 19.63 -23.79
N SER A 306 36.19 19.14 -25.01
CA SER A 306 36.88 17.85 -25.22
C SER A 306 38.38 17.94 -24.89
N GLY A 307 39.03 19.07 -25.14
CA GLY A 307 40.43 19.31 -24.77
C GLY A 307 40.66 19.45 -23.26
N PHE A 308 39.70 20.02 -22.52
CA PHE A 308 39.78 20.17 -21.06
C PHE A 308 39.58 18.82 -20.34
N ALA A 309 38.70 17.96 -20.86
CA ALA A 309 38.49 16.60 -20.34
C ALA A 309 39.73 15.70 -20.53
N ALA A 310 40.45 15.82 -21.65
CA ALA A 310 41.67 15.05 -21.91
C ALA A 310 42.85 15.48 -21.01
N LYS A 311 42.98 16.77 -20.68
CA LYS A 311 44.03 17.27 -19.76
C LYS A 311 43.75 16.93 -18.29
N LEU A 312 42.48 16.87 -17.87
CA LEU A 312 42.09 16.42 -16.53
C LEU A 312 42.33 14.91 -16.31
N PHE A 313 42.16 14.09 -17.36
CA PHE A 313 42.42 12.64 -17.27
C PHE A 313 43.91 12.31 -17.20
N ALA A 314 44.78 13.08 -17.88
CA ALA A 314 46.23 12.91 -17.81
C ALA A 314 46.85 13.37 -16.47
N PHE A 315 46.23 14.34 -15.79
CA PHE A 315 46.70 14.83 -14.49
C PHE A 315 46.33 13.88 -13.33
N PHE A 316 45.29 13.07 -13.48
CA PHE A 316 44.83 12.12 -12.44
C PHE A 316 45.51 10.74 -12.51
N PHE A 317 46.27 10.43 -13.58
CA PHE A 317 46.91 9.12 -13.79
C PHE A 317 48.46 9.15 -13.76
N SER A 318 49.07 10.28 -13.39
CA SER A 318 50.53 10.43 -13.27
C SER A 318 50.96 10.96 -11.89
N ASN A 319 50.38 10.41 -10.83
CA ASN A 319 50.94 10.39 -9.47
C ASN A 319 50.47 9.14 -8.75
#